data_AF-A0A1D7Y0C3-F1
#
_entry.id   AF-A0A1D7Y0C3-F1
#
_cell.length_a   1.000
_cell.length_b   1.000
_cell.length_c   1.000
_cell.angle_alpha   90.00
_cell.angle_beta   90.00
_cell.angle_gamma   90.00
#
_symmetry.space_group_name_H-M   'P 1'
#
loop_
_entity.id
_entity.type
_entity.pdbx_description
1 polymer ?
#
loop_
_entity_poly.entity_id
_entity_poly.type
_entity_poly.pdbx_seq_one_letter_code
_entity_poly.pdbx_strand_id
1 'polypeptide(L)'
;MLREVLFNDLYTTIIVFSLAIIVSAKLLNFNRFTDFLRLFGNSNYLRIYFKDHKFLDPFDIVLFINFCINGSLIGILTYRHFVQNLEIDALLFLKLAGILGAGALLKILLELGIGYLFNIPKLFHSYVFQQISFLNFLGVVLLPLNSLLIFGVPNNHTLLVLILVISGLILLIGLIKSIKTHQKLLINNLFYFILYLCTLEIGPYILLCKLFS
;
A
#
# COMPACT_ATOMS: atom_id res chain seq x y z
N MET A 1 8.68 -17.19 -35.02
CA MET A 1 8.65 -17.49 -33.57
C MET A 1 7.37 -16.94 -33.00
N LEU A 2 6.32 -17.78 -32.91
CA LEU A 2 5.13 -17.39 -32.17
C LEU A 2 5.52 -17.28 -30.69
N ARG A 3 5.33 -16.11 -30.11
CA ARG A 3 5.36 -15.92 -28.66
C ARG A 3 4.30 -16.86 -28.11
N GLU A 4 4.70 -17.89 -27.35
CA GLU A 4 3.75 -18.65 -26.54
C GLU A 4 3.10 -17.66 -25.60
N VAL A 5 1.91 -17.20 -25.99
CA VAL A 5 1.04 -16.43 -25.12
C VAL A 5 0.63 -17.43 -24.06
N LEU A 6 1.40 -17.50 -22.96
CA LEU A 6 0.99 -18.13 -21.73
C LEU A 6 -0.33 -17.46 -21.34
N PHE A 7 -1.43 -18.07 -21.76
CA PHE A 7 -2.77 -17.79 -21.29
C PHE A 7 -2.74 -18.03 -19.80
N ASN A 8 -2.49 -16.97 -19.05
CA ASN A 8 -2.66 -16.97 -17.63
C ASN A 8 -3.93 -16.16 -17.36
N ASP A 9 -5.06 -16.80 -17.64
CA ASP A 9 -6.42 -16.25 -17.52
C ASP A 9 -6.66 -15.59 -16.16
N LEU A 10 -5.98 -16.08 -15.11
CA LEU A 10 -6.04 -15.49 -13.79
C LEU A 10 -5.31 -14.14 -13.73
N TYR A 11 -4.09 -14.02 -14.25
CA TYR A 11 -3.37 -12.74 -14.24
C TYR A 11 -4.07 -11.67 -15.08
N THR A 12 -4.58 -12.03 -16.25
CA THR A 12 -5.36 -11.10 -17.10
C THR A 12 -6.61 -10.64 -16.36
N THR A 13 -7.35 -11.56 -15.75
CA THR A 13 -8.55 -11.23 -14.95
C THR A 13 -8.22 -10.29 -13.80
N ILE A 14 -7.15 -10.55 -13.05
CA ILE A 14 -6.76 -9.71 -11.92
C ILE A 14 -6.35 -8.30 -12.37
N ILE A 15 -5.61 -8.17 -13.48
CA ILE A 15 -5.18 -6.87 -14.01
C ILE A 15 -6.38 -6.08 -14.57
N VAL A 16 -7.29 -6.73 -15.28
CA VAL A 16 -8.52 -6.08 -15.78
C VAL A 16 -9.39 -5.63 -14.61
N PHE A 17 -9.53 -6.47 -13.58
CA PHE A 17 -10.29 -6.15 -12.38
C PHE A 17 -9.67 -4.97 -11.62
N SER A 18 -8.35 -4.94 -11.43
CA SER A 18 -7.67 -3.81 -10.79
C SER A 18 -7.81 -2.51 -11.60
N LEU A 19 -7.80 -2.60 -12.93
CA LEU A 19 -8.05 -1.44 -13.80
C LEU A 19 -9.48 -0.92 -13.65
N ALA A 20 -10.48 -1.81 -13.58
CA ALA A 20 -11.87 -1.45 -13.34
C ALA A 20 -12.05 -0.73 -11.99
N ILE A 21 -11.32 -1.14 -10.95
CA ILE A 21 -11.32 -0.49 -9.63
C ILE A 21 -10.75 0.94 -9.72
N ILE A 22 -9.65 1.15 -10.44
CA ILE A 22 -9.07 2.50 -10.62
C ILE A 22 -10.04 3.42 -11.38
N VAL A 23 -10.67 2.89 -12.44
CA VAL A 23 -11.69 3.65 -13.18
C VAL A 23 -12.87 4.01 -12.28
N SER A 24 -13.32 3.09 -11.42
CA SER A 24 -14.37 3.35 -10.45
C SER A 24 -13.98 4.44 -9.45
N ALA A 25 -12.74 4.42 -8.94
CA ALA A 25 -12.22 5.49 -8.07
C ALA A 25 -12.21 6.87 -8.77
N LYS A 26 -11.84 6.90 -10.05
CA LYS A 26 -11.87 8.12 -10.86
C LYS A 26 -13.30 8.64 -11.09
N LEU A 27 -14.27 7.76 -11.27
CA LEU A 27 -15.68 8.12 -11.43
C LEU A 27 -16.29 8.67 -10.14
N LEU A 28 -15.89 8.15 -8.97
CA LEU A 28 -16.38 8.64 -7.68
C LEU A 28 -16.01 10.11 -7.45
N ASN A 29 -14.74 10.48 -7.66
CA ASN A 29 -14.27 11.85 -7.47
C ASN A 29 -13.11 12.19 -8.41
N PHE A 30 -13.43 12.72 -9.59
CA PHE A 30 -12.43 13.06 -10.62
C PHE A 30 -11.39 14.06 -10.11
N ASN A 31 -11.81 15.18 -9.52
CA ASN A 31 -10.90 16.23 -9.03
C ASN A 31 -9.94 15.67 -7.97
N ARG A 32 -10.48 14.93 -7.00
CA ARG A 32 -9.71 14.28 -5.95
C ARG A 32 -8.71 13.27 -6.51
N PHE A 33 -9.10 12.48 -7.51
CA PHE A 33 -8.20 11.54 -8.18
C PHE A 33 -7.05 12.25 -8.91
N THR A 34 -7.32 13.36 -9.59
CA THR A 34 -6.25 14.14 -10.25
C THR A 34 -5.28 14.77 -9.27
N ASP A 35 -5.76 15.24 -8.12
CA ASP A 35 -4.90 15.77 -7.05
C ASP A 35 -4.12 14.64 -6.36
N PHE A 36 -4.75 13.47 -6.19
CA PHE A 36 -4.14 12.28 -5.63
C PHE A 36 -2.97 11.76 -6.48
N LEU A 37 -3.09 11.77 -7.81
CA LEU A 37 -1.97 11.40 -8.69
C LEU A 37 -0.76 12.35 -8.55
N ARG A 38 -0.98 13.59 -8.12
CA ARG A 38 0.08 14.58 -7.87
C ARG A 38 0.73 14.45 -6.50
N LEU A 39 0.34 13.46 -5.68
CA LEU A 39 0.82 13.28 -4.30
C LEU A 39 2.35 13.12 -4.20
N PHE A 40 2.97 12.53 -5.22
CA PHE A 40 4.44 12.40 -5.33
C PHE A 40 5.15 13.75 -5.47
N GLY A 41 4.57 14.68 -6.25
CA GLY A 41 5.18 15.99 -6.54
C GLY A 41 4.70 17.13 -5.64
N ASN A 42 3.48 17.06 -5.10
CA ASN A 42 2.88 18.15 -4.34
C ASN A 42 2.22 17.67 -3.05
N SER A 43 2.60 18.24 -1.90
CA SER A 43 1.98 17.96 -0.59
C SER A 43 0.60 18.62 -0.42
N ASN A 44 0.14 19.41 -1.39
CA ASN A 44 -1.16 20.08 -1.34
C ASN A 44 -2.34 19.11 -1.15
N TYR A 45 -2.30 17.90 -1.75
CA TYR A 45 -3.36 16.91 -1.55
C TYR A 45 -3.56 16.58 -0.06
N LEU A 46 -2.47 16.24 0.64
CA LEU A 46 -2.52 15.89 2.06
C LEU A 46 -3.04 17.06 2.91
N ARG A 47 -2.70 18.30 2.55
CA ARG A 47 -3.08 19.49 3.31
C ARG A 47 -4.53 19.93 3.07
N ILE A 48 -5.03 19.77 1.84
CA ILE A 48 -6.39 20.17 1.43
C ILE A 48 -7.40 19.14 1.96
N TYR A 49 -7.15 17.85 1.69
CA TYR A 49 -8.14 16.82 1.98
C TYR A 49 -8.10 16.31 3.42
N PHE A 50 -7.06 16.61 4.21
CA PHE A 50 -7.05 16.30 5.65
C PHE A 50 -8.13 17.07 6.45
N LYS A 51 -8.49 18.30 6.04
CA LYS A 51 -9.42 19.15 6.82
C LYS A 51 -10.85 18.63 6.88
N ASP A 52 -11.32 17.94 5.84
CA ASP A 52 -12.70 17.49 5.70
C ASP A 52 -12.82 15.95 5.65
N HIS A 53 -11.74 15.24 5.99
CA HIS A 53 -11.65 13.80 5.80
C HIS A 53 -12.45 13.02 6.85
N LYS A 54 -13.37 12.17 6.40
CA LYS A 54 -13.88 11.06 7.22
C LYS A 54 -12.95 9.86 7.02
N PHE A 55 -12.60 9.16 8.08
CA PHE A 55 -11.60 8.08 8.04
C PHE A 55 -11.90 6.95 7.05
N LEU A 56 -13.17 6.78 6.66
CA LEU A 56 -13.66 5.74 5.75
C LEU A 56 -14.41 6.36 4.57
N ASP A 57 -13.70 7.14 3.76
CA ASP A 57 -14.28 7.62 2.50
C ASP A 57 -14.33 6.47 1.48
N PRO A 58 -15.43 6.33 0.72
CA PRO A 58 -15.56 5.30 -0.32
C PRO A 58 -14.41 5.33 -1.33
N PHE A 59 -13.87 6.53 -1.61
CA PHE A 59 -12.73 6.71 -2.50
C PHE A 59 -11.48 5.96 -1.99
N ASP A 60 -11.15 6.08 -0.71
CA ASP A 60 -9.96 5.43 -0.14
C ASP A 60 -10.15 3.93 0.00
N ILE A 61 -11.37 3.47 0.29
CA ILE A 61 -11.69 2.04 0.37
C ILE A 61 -11.47 1.38 -1.00
N VAL A 62 -11.97 1.98 -2.07
CA VAL A 62 -11.81 1.45 -3.45
C VAL A 62 -10.34 1.39 -3.83
N LEU A 63 -9.56 2.44 -3.54
CA LEU A 63 -8.12 2.44 -3.83
C LEU A 63 -7.32 1.48 -2.92
N PHE A 64 -7.76 1.27 -1.69
CA PHE A 64 -7.12 0.33 -0.77
C PHE A 64 -7.31 -1.12 -1.22
N ILE A 65 -8.50 -1.46 -1.73
CA ILE A 65 -8.75 -2.76 -2.37
C ILE A 65 -7.81 -2.94 -3.58
N ASN A 66 -7.63 -1.89 -4.39
CA ASN A 66 -6.67 -1.92 -5.50
C ASN A 66 -5.22 -2.18 -5.04
N PHE A 67 -4.82 -1.57 -3.91
CA PHE A 67 -3.52 -1.85 -3.30
C PHE A 67 -3.40 -3.31 -2.84
N CYS A 68 -4.42 -3.88 -2.18
CA CYS A 68 -4.38 -5.27 -1.73
C CYS A 68 -4.21 -6.26 -2.88
N ILE A 69 -4.90 -6.02 -4.00
CA ILE A 69 -4.82 -6.83 -5.22
C ILE A 69 -3.43 -6.73 -5.85
N ASN A 70 -2.93 -5.52 -6.09
CA ASN A 70 -1.63 -5.34 -6.73
C ASN A 70 -0.44 -5.72 -5.84
N GLY A 71 -0.57 -5.51 -4.52
CA GLY A 71 0.40 -5.90 -3.51
C GLY A 71 0.52 -7.42 -3.37
N SER A 72 -0.61 -8.14 -3.37
CA SER A 72 -0.59 -9.61 -3.37
C SER A 72 -0.04 -10.18 -4.69
N LEU A 73 -0.37 -9.58 -5.84
CA LEU A 73 0.20 -9.97 -7.13
C LEU A 73 1.72 -9.88 -7.13
N ILE A 74 2.30 -8.73 -6.77
CA ILE A 74 3.76 -8.58 -6.76
C ILE A 74 4.39 -9.51 -5.73
N GLY A 75 3.77 -9.72 -4.58
CA GLY A 75 4.24 -10.66 -3.56
C GLY A 75 4.31 -12.11 -4.04
N ILE A 76 3.33 -12.56 -4.84
CA ILE A 76 3.35 -13.90 -5.43
C ILE A 76 4.41 -13.99 -6.52
N LEU A 77 4.54 -12.96 -7.36
CA LEU A 77 5.55 -12.93 -8.41
C LEU A 77 6.98 -12.96 -7.83
N THR A 78 7.21 -12.28 -6.71
CA THR A 78 8.51 -12.26 -6.04
C THR A 78 8.79 -13.60 -5.37
N TYR A 79 7.82 -14.18 -4.66
CA TYR A 79 7.96 -15.52 -4.09
C TYR A 79 8.27 -16.58 -5.16
N ARG A 80 7.54 -16.53 -6.28
CA ARG A 80 7.74 -17.42 -7.42
C ARG A 80 9.15 -17.33 -8.01
N HIS A 81 9.70 -16.12 -8.05
CA HIS A 81 11.00 -15.88 -8.66
C HIS A 81 12.19 -16.20 -7.73
N PHE A 82 12.07 -15.96 -6.43
CA PHE A 82 13.18 -16.11 -5.47
C PHE A 82 13.18 -17.42 -4.69
N VAL A 83 12.01 -18.02 -4.42
CA VAL A 83 11.89 -19.18 -3.53
C VAL A 83 11.58 -20.44 -4.31
N GLN A 84 10.37 -20.52 -4.87
CA GLN A 84 9.92 -21.72 -5.58
C GLN A 84 8.79 -21.39 -6.54
N ASN A 85 8.75 -22.12 -7.66
CA ASN A 85 7.60 -22.07 -8.56
C ASN A 85 6.34 -22.57 -7.84
N LEU A 86 5.43 -21.64 -7.54
CA LEU A 86 4.17 -21.89 -6.87
C LEU A 86 3.05 -21.74 -7.91
N GLU A 87 2.20 -22.76 -8.02
CA GLU A 87 1.01 -22.69 -8.88
C GLU A 87 -0.02 -21.76 -8.26
N ILE A 88 -0.49 -20.78 -9.05
CA ILE A 88 -1.42 -19.78 -8.55
C ILE A 88 -2.83 -20.33 -8.66
N ASP A 89 -3.41 -20.61 -7.50
CA ASP A 89 -4.83 -20.83 -7.36
C ASP A 89 -5.54 -19.52 -6.95
N ALA A 90 -6.74 -19.30 -7.48
CA ALA A 90 -7.55 -18.12 -7.20
C ALA A 90 -7.88 -17.99 -5.70
N LEU A 91 -8.07 -19.12 -5.02
CA LEU A 91 -8.31 -19.16 -3.58
C LEU A 91 -7.07 -18.73 -2.78
N LEU A 92 -5.88 -19.16 -3.22
CA LEU A 92 -4.60 -18.79 -2.61
C LEU A 92 -4.33 -17.29 -2.80
N PHE A 93 -4.61 -16.76 -3.98
CA PHE A 93 -4.55 -15.32 -4.27
C PHE A 93 -5.47 -14.51 -3.34
N LEU A 94 -6.75 -14.89 -3.24
CA LEU A 94 -7.73 -14.18 -2.40
C LEU A 94 -7.34 -14.24 -0.93
N LYS A 95 -6.83 -15.39 -0.45
CA LYS A 95 -6.33 -15.54 0.92
C LYS A 95 -5.16 -14.60 1.19
N LEU A 96 -4.19 -14.50 0.28
CA LEU A 96 -3.05 -13.58 0.42
C LEU A 96 -3.47 -12.11 0.39
N ALA A 97 -4.34 -11.73 -0.54
CA ALA A 97 -4.91 -10.38 -0.60
C ALA A 97 -5.67 -10.02 0.69
N GLY A 98 -6.45 -10.98 1.21
CA GLY A 98 -7.18 -10.85 2.47
C GLY A 98 -6.26 -10.70 3.68
N ILE A 99 -5.20 -11.51 3.79
CA ILE A 99 -4.21 -11.40 4.87
C ILE A 99 -3.50 -10.04 4.82
N LEU A 100 -3.10 -9.60 3.63
CA LEU A 100 -2.42 -8.32 3.43
C LEU A 100 -3.34 -7.14 3.81
N GLY A 101 -4.58 -7.17 3.32
CA GLY A 101 -5.58 -6.15 3.64
C GLY A 101 -5.97 -6.13 5.12
N ALA A 102 -6.24 -7.29 5.71
CA ALA A 102 -6.58 -7.41 7.13
C ALA A 102 -5.42 -6.98 8.03
N GLY A 103 -4.19 -7.36 7.71
CA GLY A 103 -3.00 -6.93 8.45
C GLY A 103 -2.80 -5.42 8.42
N ALA A 104 -2.96 -4.80 7.25
CA ALA A 104 -2.88 -3.35 7.11
C ALA A 104 -4.02 -2.63 7.85
N LEU A 105 -5.26 -3.11 7.76
CA LEU A 105 -6.41 -2.54 8.49
C LEU A 105 -6.26 -2.68 10.01
N LEU A 106 -5.80 -3.84 10.48
CA LEU A 106 -5.58 -4.07 11.90
C LEU A 106 -4.49 -3.13 12.44
N LYS A 107 -3.39 -2.94 11.69
CA LYS A 107 -2.35 -1.96 12.02
C LYS A 107 -2.96 -0.56 12.17
N ILE A 108 -3.69 -0.11 11.15
CA ILE A 108 -4.38 1.19 11.12
C ILE A 108 -5.32 1.40 12.32
N LEU A 109 -6.11 0.38 12.67
CA LEU A 109 -7.04 0.45 13.80
C LEU A 109 -6.32 0.56 15.14
N LEU A 110 -5.19 -0.14 15.31
CA LEU A 110 -4.36 -0.01 16.51
C LEU A 110 -3.72 1.38 16.61
N GLU A 111 -3.21 1.92 15.50
CA GLU A 111 -2.66 3.29 15.45
C GLU A 111 -3.71 4.33 15.91
N LEU A 112 -4.95 4.20 15.42
CA LEU A 112 -6.06 5.04 15.88
C LEU A 112 -6.40 4.83 17.36
N GLY A 113 -6.50 3.58 17.81
CA GLY A 113 -6.84 3.26 19.20
C GLY A 113 -5.86 3.87 20.20
N ILE A 114 -4.56 3.80 19.89
CA ILE A 114 -3.50 4.48 20.63
C ILE A 114 -3.72 5.99 20.65
N GLY A 115 -4.03 6.60 19.50
CA GLY A 115 -4.32 8.03 19.41
C GLY A 115 -5.48 8.49 20.31
N TYR A 116 -6.50 7.66 20.47
CA TYR A 116 -7.60 7.90 21.42
C TYR A 116 -7.17 7.74 22.88
N LEU A 117 -6.40 6.70 23.22
CA LEU A 117 -5.92 6.46 24.58
C LEU A 117 -5.03 7.60 25.11
N PHE A 118 -4.21 8.20 24.24
CA PHE A 118 -3.31 9.30 24.60
C PHE A 118 -3.92 10.70 24.43
N ASN A 119 -5.24 10.81 24.20
CA ASN A 119 -5.95 12.10 23.99
C ASN A 119 -5.36 12.98 22.87
N ILE A 120 -4.73 12.37 21.86
CA ILE A 120 -4.18 13.06 20.68
C ILE A 120 -4.74 12.51 19.34
N PRO A 121 -6.07 12.31 19.21
CA PRO A 121 -6.66 11.61 18.06
C PRO A 121 -6.46 12.35 16.74
N LYS A 122 -6.41 13.69 16.75
CA LYS A 122 -6.23 14.50 15.53
C LYS A 122 -4.88 14.25 14.86
N LEU A 123 -3.82 14.00 15.64
CA LEU A 123 -2.50 13.74 15.10
C LEU A 123 -2.44 12.36 14.46
N PHE A 124 -2.95 11.34 15.17
CA PHE A 124 -2.99 9.97 14.65
C PHE A 124 -3.90 9.84 13.44
N HIS A 125 -5.05 10.52 13.41
CA HIS A 125 -5.91 10.55 12.23
C HIS A 125 -5.20 11.15 11.00
N SER A 126 -4.39 12.21 11.19
CA SER A 126 -3.57 12.81 10.12
C SER A 126 -2.49 11.85 9.62
N TYR A 127 -1.79 11.24 10.57
CA TYR A 127 -0.71 10.29 10.30
C TYR A 127 -1.23 9.09 9.51
N VAL A 128 -2.31 8.46 9.99
CA VAL A 128 -2.89 7.28 9.33
C VAL A 128 -3.47 7.64 7.97
N PHE A 129 -4.15 8.78 7.83
CA PHE A 129 -4.65 9.24 6.54
C PHE A 129 -3.53 9.37 5.50
N GLN A 130 -2.39 9.94 5.92
CA GLN A 130 -1.21 10.04 5.07
C GLN A 130 -0.66 8.65 4.72
N GLN A 131 -0.56 7.73 5.68
CA GLN A 131 -0.08 6.36 5.45
C GLN A 131 -0.96 5.62 4.43
N ILE A 132 -2.30 5.67 4.60
CA ILE A 132 -3.28 5.09 3.66
C ILE A 132 -3.14 5.70 2.27
N SER A 133 -3.00 7.03 2.18
CA SER A 133 -2.85 7.71 0.89
C SER A 133 -1.61 7.24 0.12
N PHE A 134 -0.48 7.00 0.81
CA PHE A 134 0.73 6.45 0.18
C PHE A 134 0.58 4.98 -0.22
N LEU A 135 -0.10 4.15 0.56
CA LEU A 135 -0.41 2.76 0.20
C LEU A 135 -1.31 2.69 -1.04
N ASN A 136 -2.36 3.50 -1.05
CA ASN A 136 -3.27 3.65 -2.19
C ASN A 136 -2.52 4.09 -3.45
N PHE A 137 -1.59 5.05 -3.30
CA PHE A 137 -0.80 5.56 -4.43
C PHE A 137 0.11 4.46 -4.98
N LEU A 138 0.75 3.71 -4.10
CA LEU A 138 1.57 2.56 -4.47
C LEU A 138 0.73 1.49 -5.18
N GLY A 139 -0.51 1.24 -4.76
CA GLY A 139 -1.44 0.34 -5.46
C GLY A 139 -1.72 0.78 -6.91
N VAL A 140 -1.90 2.07 -7.15
CA VAL A 140 -2.10 2.64 -8.50
C VAL A 140 -0.83 2.52 -9.35
N VAL A 141 0.35 2.77 -8.78
CA VAL A 141 1.64 2.67 -9.48
C VAL A 141 2.01 1.21 -9.76
N LEU A 142 1.67 0.28 -8.88
CA LEU A 142 1.96 -1.15 -9.07
C LEU A 142 1.18 -1.74 -10.25
N LEU A 143 -0.02 -1.26 -10.58
CA LEU A 143 -0.80 -1.81 -11.69
C LEU A 143 -0.03 -1.81 -13.03
N PRO A 144 0.44 -0.66 -13.56
CA PRO A 144 1.18 -0.64 -14.81
C PRO A 144 2.50 -1.42 -14.71
N LEU A 145 3.17 -1.37 -13.57
CA LEU A 145 4.42 -2.11 -13.35
C LEU A 145 4.21 -3.64 -13.39
N ASN A 146 3.18 -4.14 -12.71
CA ASN A 146 2.79 -5.55 -12.71
C ASN A 146 2.39 -6.00 -14.12
N SER A 147 1.62 -5.17 -14.85
CA SER A 147 1.23 -5.48 -16.23
C SER A 147 2.44 -5.61 -17.16
N LEU A 148 3.45 -4.76 -16.98
CA LEU A 148 4.68 -4.79 -17.77
C LEU A 148 5.53 -6.03 -17.44
N LEU A 149 5.60 -6.41 -16.16
CA LEU A 149 6.30 -7.61 -15.72
C LEU A 149 5.64 -8.91 -16.24
N ILE A 150 4.31 -8.96 -16.31
CA ILE A 150 3.57 -10.16 -16.75
C ILE A 150 3.52 -10.28 -18.29
N PHE A 151 3.16 -9.20 -19.00
CA PHE A 151 2.92 -9.25 -20.45
C PHE A 151 4.08 -8.72 -21.31
N GLY A 152 4.86 -7.79 -20.76
CA GLY A 152 5.96 -7.15 -21.47
C GLY A 152 7.18 -8.06 -21.53
N VAL A 153 7.82 -8.24 -20.38
CA VAL A 153 9.08 -8.99 -20.22
C VAL A 153 8.93 -10.02 -19.10
N PRO A 154 8.29 -11.18 -19.37
CA PRO A 154 8.05 -12.20 -18.35
C PRO A 154 9.36 -12.71 -17.75
N ASN A 155 9.35 -12.93 -16.44
CA ASN A 155 10.46 -13.52 -15.66
C ASN A 155 11.80 -12.75 -15.68
N ASN A 156 11.77 -11.44 -15.99
CA ASN A 156 12.99 -10.64 -15.92
C ASN A 156 13.33 -10.24 -14.48
N HIS A 157 14.42 -10.82 -13.97
CA HIS A 157 14.94 -10.55 -12.63
C HIS A 157 15.18 -9.06 -12.37
N THR A 158 15.82 -8.38 -13.32
CA THR A 158 16.18 -6.95 -13.17
C THR A 158 14.95 -6.06 -13.01
N LEU A 159 13.89 -6.39 -13.75
CA LEU A 159 12.65 -5.62 -13.74
C LEU A 159 11.88 -5.83 -12.43
N LEU A 160 11.83 -7.07 -11.94
CA LEU A 160 11.19 -7.41 -10.67
C LEU A 160 11.89 -6.71 -9.49
N VAL A 161 13.23 -6.73 -9.45
CA VAL A 161 14.01 -6.02 -8.43
C VAL A 161 13.78 -4.52 -8.52
N LEU A 162 13.72 -3.94 -9.72
CA LEU A 162 13.44 -2.52 -9.92
C LEU A 162 12.05 -2.13 -9.40
N ILE A 163 11.02 -2.95 -9.65
CA ILE A 163 9.66 -2.72 -9.11
C ILE A 163 9.69 -2.75 -7.57
N LEU A 164 10.37 -3.73 -6.97
CA LEU A 164 10.52 -3.82 -5.52
C LEU A 164 11.22 -2.57 -4.95
N VAL A 165 12.31 -2.12 -5.55
CA VAL A 165 13.03 -0.92 -5.12
C VAL A 165 12.14 0.32 -5.22
N ILE A 166 11.41 0.50 -6.33
CA ILE A 166 10.48 1.62 -6.51
C ILE A 166 9.37 1.57 -5.44
N SER A 167 8.80 0.39 -5.20
CA SER A 167 7.75 0.22 -4.18
C SER A 167 8.27 0.57 -2.78
N GLY A 168 9.49 0.15 -2.42
CA GLY A 168 10.15 0.49 -1.17
C GLY A 168 10.44 1.99 -1.05
N LEU A 169 10.90 2.63 -2.12
CA LEU A 169 11.15 4.07 -2.14
C LEU A 169 9.86 4.88 -1.93
N ILE A 170 8.74 4.48 -2.55
CA ILE A 170 7.44 5.15 -2.36
C ILE A 170 7.01 5.08 -0.89
N LEU A 171 7.14 3.91 -0.25
CA LEU A 171 6.82 3.74 1.17
C LEU A 171 7.74 4.56 2.07
N LEU A 172 9.05 4.56 1.80
CA LEU A 172 10.04 5.35 2.55
C LEU A 172 9.76 6.85 2.44
N ILE A 173 9.49 7.35 1.24
CA ILE A 173 9.12 8.75 1.03
C ILE A 173 7.83 9.08 1.81
N GLY A 174 6.85 8.17 1.80
CA GLY A 174 5.63 8.32 2.57
C GLY A 174 5.86 8.48 4.07
N LEU A 175 6.71 7.60 4.64
CA LEU A 175 7.11 7.64 6.04
C LEU A 175 7.88 8.93 6.38
N ILE A 176 8.90 9.28 5.58
CA ILE A 176 9.70 10.50 5.81
C ILE A 176 8.82 11.76 5.76
N LYS A 177 7.92 11.85 4.78
CA LYS A 177 6.99 12.98 4.66
C LYS A 177 6.03 13.03 5.84
N SER A 178 5.62 11.88 6.38
CA SER A 178 4.72 11.81 7.54
C SER A 178 5.40 12.32 8.80
N ILE A 179 6.64 11.85 9.04
CA ILE A 179 7.46 12.29 10.17
C ILE A 179 7.76 13.79 10.08
N LYS A 180 8.13 14.28 8.89
CA LYS A 180 8.48 15.70 8.68
C LYS A 180 7.29 16.64 8.89
N THR A 181 6.09 16.25 8.47
CA THR A 181 4.87 17.07 8.66
C THR A 181 4.50 17.22 10.14
N HIS A 182 4.75 16.21 10.95
CA HIS A 182 4.38 16.21 12.38
C HIS A 182 5.54 16.45 13.35
N GLN A 183 6.74 16.73 12.85
CA GLN A 183 7.98 16.86 13.63
C GLN A 183 7.88 17.80 14.85
N LYS A 184 7.25 18.97 14.73
CA LYS A 184 7.15 19.94 15.85
C LYS A 184 6.31 19.42 17.02
N LEU A 185 5.26 18.65 16.74
CA LEU A 185 4.38 18.05 17.75
C LEU A 185 4.99 16.75 18.32
N LEU A 186 5.70 16.00 17.49
CA LEU A 186 6.46 14.83 17.90
C LEU A 186 7.61 15.18 18.86
N ILE A 187 8.31 16.29 18.62
CA ILE A 187 9.40 16.77 19.49
C ILE A 187 8.88 17.13 20.91
N ASN A 188 7.65 17.65 21.01
CA ASN A 188 7.05 17.98 22.29
C ASN A 188 6.64 16.73 23.10
N ASN A 189 6.38 15.60 22.42
CA ASN A 189 5.90 14.35 23.00
C ASN A 189 6.81 13.15 22.60
N LEU A 190 8.14 13.34 22.54
CA LEU A 190 9.09 12.37 21.97
C LEU A 190 9.00 10.99 22.60
N PHE A 191 8.80 10.91 23.91
CA PHE A 191 8.72 9.63 24.62
C PHE A 191 7.55 8.77 24.12
N TYR A 192 6.38 9.38 23.90
CA TYR A 192 5.20 8.68 23.38
C TYR A 192 5.37 8.25 21.92
N PHE A 193 6.07 9.05 21.13
CA PHE A 193 6.38 8.70 19.74
C PHE A 193 7.37 7.53 19.65
N ILE A 194 8.42 7.52 20.47
CA ILE A 194 9.39 6.42 20.52
C ILE A 194 8.70 5.14 20.99
N LEU A 195 7.86 5.20 22.04
CA LEU A 195 7.10 4.06 22.51
C LEU A 195 6.18 3.50 21.43
N TYR A 196 5.49 4.37 20.68
CA TYR A 196 4.67 3.99 19.53
C TYR A 196 5.47 3.29 18.42
N LEU A 197 6.58 3.90 17.97
CA LEU A 197 7.40 3.39 16.87
C LEU A 197 8.00 2.02 17.24
N CYS A 198 8.43 1.87 18.50
CA CYS A 198 8.94 0.60 19.01
C CYS A 198 7.87 -0.48 19.17
N THR A 199 6.66 -0.16 19.64
CA THR A 199 5.63 -1.18 19.92
C THR A 199 4.85 -1.59 18.68
N LEU A 200 4.40 -0.62 17.88
CA LEU A 200 3.47 -0.91 16.80
C LEU A 200 4.14 -1.07 15.43
N GLU A 201 5.22 -0.34 15.21
CA GLU A 201 5.92 -0.37 13.92
C GLU A 201 7.04 -1.41 13.94
N ILE A 202 7.95 -1.38 14.91
CA ILE A 202 9.11 -2.31 14.98
C ILE A 202 8.77 -3.63 15.68
N GLY A 203 7.96 -3.58 16.75
CA GLY A 203 7.58 -4.72 17.58
C GLY A 203 7.06 -5.95 16.81
N PRO A 204 6.06 -5.83 15.92
CA PRO A 204 5.55 -6.98 15.17
C PRO A 204 6.58 -7.59 14.21
N TYR A 205 7.49 -6.79 13.62
CA TYR A 205 8.57 -7.34 12.79
C TYR A 205 9.56 -8.16 13.62
N ILE A 206 9.90 -7.71 14.83
CA ILE A 206 10.78 -8.48 15.74
C ILE A 206 10.12 -9.79 16.15
N LEU A 207 8.82 -9.78 16.47
CA LEU A 207 8.07 -10.99 16.80
C LEU A 207 8.02 -11.99 15.64
N LEU A 208 7.81 -11.51 14.42
CA LEU A 208 7.85 -12.36 13.22
C LEU A 208 9.25 -12.96 12.99
N CYS A 209 10.31 -12.16 13.08
CA CYS A 209 11.68 -12.66 12.94
C CYS A 209 11.99 -13.75 13.97
N LYS A 210 11.50 -13.62 15.21
CA LYS A 210 11.69 -14.63 16.26
C LYS A 210 10.85 -15.90 16.05
N LEU A 211 9.73 -15.80 15.35
CA LEU A 211 8.85 -16.93 15.08
C LEU A 211 9.34 -17.77 13.89
N PHE A 212 10.09 -17.15 12.96
CA PHE A 212 10.70 -17.81 11.81
C PHE A 212 12.19 -18.18 12.01
N SER A 213 12.79 -17.79 13.14
CA SER A 213 14.15 -18.20 13.57
C SER A 213 14.09 -19.35 14.55
#